data_AF-A0A8T3RBN4-F1
#
_entry.id   AF-A0A8T3RBN4-F1
#
_cell.length_a   1.000
_cell.length_b   1.000
_cell.length_c   1.000
_cell.angle_alpha   90.00
_cell.angle_beta   90.00
_cell.angle_gamma   90.00
#
_symmetry.space_group_name_H-M   'P 1'
#
loop_
_entity.id
_entity.type
_entity.pdbx_description
1 polymer ?
#
loop_
_entity_poly.entity_id
_entity_poly.type
_entity_poly.pdbx_seq_one_letter_code
_entity_poly.pdbx_strand_id
1 'polypeptide(L)'
;MKPVSDALRPSMADARTAWATRVRADRRQVERLRESADPADFYAPVADRFRLDPRRTDDPTLEDMRALVAPGEIWLDVGSGGGRFALPLALIAREVICVEPSPSMIAVLREGMR
;
A
#
# COMPACT_ATOMS: atom_id res chain seq x y z
N MET A 1 -7.61 -11.80 -40.12
CA MET A 1 -6.62 -11.42 -39.11
C MET A 1 -7.11 -10.13 -38.45
N LYS A 2 -7.39 -10.10 -37.14
CA LYS A 2 -7.80 -8.84 -36.49
C LYS A 2 -6.63 -7.84 -36.63
N PRO A 3 -6.90 -6.57 -36.98
CA PRO A 3 -5.83 -5.58 -37.04
C PRO A 3 -5.17 -5.51 -35.66
N VAL A 4 -3.86 -5.77 -35.62
CA VAL A 4 -3.06 -5.62 -34.41
C VAL A 4 -3.02 -4.13 -34.12
N SER A 5 -3.50 -3.69 -32.95
CA SER A 5 -3.38 -2.28 -32.59
C SER A 5 -1.91 -1.90 -32.62
N ASP A 6 -1.59 -0.69 -33.09
CA ASP A 6 -0.23 -0.15 -33.08
C ASP A 6 0.43 -0.45 -31.72
N ALA A 7 1.54 -1.20 -31.73
CA ALA A 7 2.21 -1.63 -30.52
C ALA A 7 2.73 -0.45 -29.68
N LEU A 8 2.97 0.70 -30.32
CA LEU A 8 3.39 1.94 -29.67
C LEU A 8 2.19 2.80 -29.23
N ARG A 9 1.00 2.55 -29.77
CA ARG A 9 -0.26 3.25 -29.45
C ARG A 9 -1.42 2.26 -29.39
N PRO A 10 -1.39 1.32 -28.43
CA PRO A 10 -2.42 0.31 -28.34
C PRO A 10 -3.77 0.95 -27.99
N SER A 11 -4.86 0.28 -28.37
CA SER A 11 -6.17 0.66 -27.83
C SER A 11 -6.18 0.47 -26.31
N MET A 12 -7.05 1.17 -25.59
CA MET A 12 -7.20 0.98 -24.13
C MET A 12 -7.48 -0.48 -23.77
N ALA A 13 -8.26 -1.19 -24.58
CA ALA A 13 -8.58 -2.60 -24.36
C ALA A 13 -7.36 -3.51 -24.53
N ASP A 14 -6.54 -3.25 -25.56
CA ASP A 14 -5.32 -4.01 -25.82
C ASP A 14 -4.26 -3.71 -24.76
N ALA A 15 -4.10 -2.45 -24.35
CA ALA A 15 -3.21 -2.03 -23.26
C ALA A 15 -3.59 -2.71 -21.93
N ARG A 16 -4.89 -2.72 -21.59
CA ARG A 16 -5.40 -3.39 -20.38
C ARG A 16 -5.12 -4.89 -20.41
N THR A 17 -5.31 -5.53 -21.56
CA THR A 17 -5.05 -6.97 -21.75
C THR A 17 -3.57 -7.30 -21.61
N ALA A 18 -2.71 -6.50 -22.23
CA ALA A 18 -1.26 -6.64 -22.15
C ALA A 18 -0.77 -6.45 -20.71
N TRP A 19 -1.23 -5.40 -20.02
CA TRP A 19 -0.93 -5.16 -18.61
C TRP A 19 -1.35 -6.34 -17.73
N ALA A 20 -2.59 -6.81 -17.85
CA ALA A 20 -3.09 -7.91 -17.03
C ALA A 20 -2.30 -9.21 -17.27
N THR A 21 -1.88 -9.45 -18.51
CA THR A 21 -1.02 -10.58 -18.86
C THR A 21 0.34 -10.48 -18.17
N ARG A 22 0.97 -9.30 -18.19
CA ARG A 22 2.26 -9.04 -17.54
C ARG A 22 2.17 -9.19 -16.02
N VAL A 23 1.18 -8.59 -15.37
CA VAL A 23 0.96 -8.70 -13.91
C VAL A 23 0.83 -10.17 -13.47
N ARG A 24 0.07 -10.98 -14.22
CA ARG A 24 -0.09 -12.41 -13.90
C ARG A 24 1.20 -13.20 -14.15
N ALA A 25 1.93 -12.88 -15.21
CA ALA A 25 3.20 -13.54 -15.52
C ALA A 25 4.28 -13.23 -14.47
N ASP A 26 4.38 -11.96 -14.07
CA ASP A 26 5.25 -11.50 -12.99
C ASP A 26 4.92 -12.21 -11.68
N ARG A 27 3.65 -12.23 -11.25
CA ARG A 27 3.23 -12.99 -10.05
C ARG A 27 3.71 -14.44 -10.09
N ARG A 28 3.45 -15.16 -11.20
CA ARG A 28 3.90 -16.55 -11.34
C ARG A 28 5.41 -16.67 -11.26
N GLN A 29 6.16 -15.71 -11.79
CA GLN A 29 7.62 -15.71 -11.73
C GLN A 29 8.11 -15.47 -10.31
N VAL A 30 7.56 -14.47 -9.61
CA VAL A 30 7.86 -14.18 -8.21
C VAL A 30 7.57 -15.40 -7.35
N GLU A 31 6.39 -16.01 -7.47
CA GLU A 31 6.02 -17.22 -6.71
C GLU A 31 6.99 -18.38 -6.93
N ARG A 32 7.52 -18.56 -8.15
CA ARG A 32 8.50 -19.62 -8.44
C ARG A 32 9.91 -19.33 -7.92
N LEU A 33 10.30 -18.05 -7.90
CA LEU A 33 11.70 -17.65 -7.68
C LEU A 33 11.95 -16.96 -6.33
N ARG A 34 10.92 -16.75 -5.50
CA ARG A 34 11.06 -15.97 -4.27
C ARG A 34 12.04 -16.66 -3.31
N GLU A 35 13.16 -15.99 -3.05
CA GLU A 35 14.20 -16.43 -2.11
C GLU A 35 13.95 -15.95 -0.66
N SER A 36 12.88 -15.18 -0.42
CA SER A 36 12.61 -14.58 0.90
C SER A 36 12.29 -15.66 1.94
N ALA A 37 13.04 -15.65 3.05
CA ALA A 37 12.96 -16.67 4.11
C ALA A 37 11.61 -16.74 4.82
N ASP A 38 10.89 -15.62 4.95
CA ASP A 38 9.53 -15.56 5.47
C ASP A 38 8.64 -14.66 4.59
N PRO A 39 7.69 -15.22 3.82
CA PRO A 39 6.71 -14.46 3.07
C PRO A 39 5.77 -13.61 3.94
N ALA A 40 5.54 -14.01 5.19
CA ALA A 40 4.63 -13.35 6.11
C ALA A 40 5.23 -12.07 6.72
N ASP A 41 6.56 -12.00 6.86
CA ASP A 41 7.26 -10.82 7.39
C ASP A 41 8.34 -10.28 6.44
N PHE A 42 7.97 -10.14 5.17
CA PHE A 42 8.87 -9.67 4.10
C PHE A 42 9.56 -8.33 4.41
N TYR A 43 8.88 -7.44 5.15
CA TYR A 43 9.39 -6.10 5.45
C TYR A 43 10.29 -6.02 6.68
N ALA A 44 10.44 -7.10 7.46
CA ALA A 44 11.24 -7.11 8.69
C ALA A 44 12.62 -6.43 8.56
N PRO A 45 13.44 -6.70 7.52
CA PRO A 45 14.77 -6.11 7.41
C PRO A 45 14.80 -4.59 7.20
N VAL A 46 13.66 -4.00 6.82
CA VAL A 46 13.54 -2.58 6.48
C VAL A 46 12.42 -1.87 7.25
N ALA A 47 11.78 -2.55 8.20
CA ALA A 47 10.59 -2.04 8.88
C ALA A 47 10.83 -0.68 9.55
N ASP A 48 12.01 -0.47 10.15
CA ASP A 48 12.37 0.79 10.79
C ASP A 48 12.30 2.02 9.87
N ARG A 49 12.47 1.83 8.56
CA ARG A 49 12.37 2.93 7.57
C ARG A 49 10.94 3.45 7.39
N PHE A 50 9.95 2.69 7.86
CA PHE A 50 8.54 3.05 7.79
C PHE A 50 8.05 3.78 9.03
N ARG A 51 8.92 3.97 10.04
CA ARG A 51 8.62 4.83 11.19
C ARG A 51 8.60 6.28 10.73
N LEU A 52 7.44 6.92 10.82
CA LEU A 52 7.21 8.31 10.40
C LEU A 52 6.47 9.05 11.51
N ASP A 53 6.73 10.36 11.61
CA ASP A 53 5.98 11.24 12.52
C ASP A 53 4.50 11.31 12.06
N PRO A 54 3.53 10.95 12.94
CA PRO A 54 2.10 11.10 12.66
C PRO A 54 1.65 12.55 12.48
N ARG A 55 2.42 13.52 12.98
CA ARG A 55 2.12 14.96 12.88
C ARG A 55 2.84 15.66 11.74
N ARG A 56 3.60 14.92 10.93
CA ARG A 56 4.28 15.49 9.76
C ARG A 56 3.28 16.18 8.83
N THR A 57 3.78 17.26 8.23
CA THR A 57 3.14 18.04 7.17
C THR A 57 3.91 17.84 5.86
N ASP A 58 3.49 18.52 4.79
CA ASP A 58 4.21 18.57 3.51
C ASP A 58 4.24 17.24 2.73
N ASP A 59 3.25 16.37 2.97
CA ASP A 59 2.97 15.17 2.17
C ASP A 59 1.64 15.40 1.42
N PRO A 60 1.65 15.78 0.13
CA PRO A 60 0.45 16.15 -0.60
C PRO A 60 -0.64 15.07 -0.58
N THR A 61 -0.25 13.80 -0.67
CA THR A 61 -1.17 12.68 -0.58
C THR A 61 -1.83 12.60 0.79
N LEU A 62 -1.07 12.82 1.87
CA LEU A 62 -1.63 12.83 3.21
C LEU A 62 -2.59 14.00 3.40
N GLU A 63 -2.26 15.18 2.90
CA GLU A 63 -3.14 16.36 3.01
C GLU A 63 -4.46 16.15 2.27
N ASP A 64 -4.43 15.57 1.06
CA ASP A 64 -5.63 15.18 0.34
C ASP A 64 -6.47 14.17 1.14
N MET A 65 -5.84 13.18 1.78
CA MET A 65 -6.55 12.22 2.63
C MET A 65 -7.15 12.88 3.86
N ARG A 66 -6.42 13.77 4.55
CA ARG A 66 -6.91 14.50 5.73
C ARG A 66 -8.17 15.31 5.39
N ALA A 67 -8.22 15.91 4.20
CA ALA A 67 -9.37 16.68 3.74
C ALA A 67 -10.64 15.84 3.51
N LEU A 68 -10.50 14.52 3.35
CA LEU A 68 -11.62 13.59 3.17
C LEU A 68 -12.17 13.03 4.49
N VAL A 69 -11.39 13.07 5.57
CA VAL A 69 -11.78 12.48 6.85
C VAL A 69 -12.66 13.47 7.65
N ALA A 70 -13.85 13.02 8.04
CA ALA A 70 -14.68 13.77 8.98
C ALA A 70 -14.49 13.26 10.42
N PRO A 71 -14.50 14.16 11.43
CA PRO A 71 -14.53 13.74 12.83
C PRO A 71 -15.73 12.83 13.11
N GLY A 72 -15.51 11.73 13.83
CA GLY A 72 -16.55 10.75 14.17
C GLY A 72 -16.60 9.51 13.28
N GLU A 73 -15.92 9.51 12.14
CA GLU A 73 -15.89 8.38 11.21
C GLU A 73 -14.96 7.24 11.65
N ILE A 74 -15.26 6.02 11.18
CA ILE A 74 -14.36 4.86 11.26
C ILE A 74 -13.82 4.59 9.87
N TRP A 75 -12.49 4.50 9.77
CA TRP A 75 -11.79 4.21 8.53
C TRP A 75 -11.12 2.83 8.58
N LEU A 76 -11.00 2.18 7.43
CA LEU A 76 -10.27 0.92 7.26
C LEU A 76 -9.05 1.16 6.37
N ASP A 77 -7.85 0.93 6.90
CA ASP A 77 -6.58 1.02 6.16
C ASP A 77 -6.03 -0.38 5.89
N VAL A 78 -6.08 -0.81 4.62
CA VAL A 78 -5.66 -2.15 4.19
C VAL A 78 -4.23 -2.08 3.64
N GLY A 79 -3.31 -2.82 4.26
CA GLY A 79 -1.88 -2.66 4.02
C GLY A 79 -1.32 -1.43 4.73
N SER A 80 -1.79 -1.17 5.96
CA SER A 80 -1.44 0.02 6.73
C SER A 80 0.05 0.14 7.02
N GLY A 81 0.80 -0.98 6.95
CA GLY A 81 2.22 -1.00 7.23
C GLY A 81 2.54 -0.40 8.60
N GLY A 82 3.59 0.43 8.66
CA GLY A 82 4.00 1.18 9.85
C GLY A 82 3.11 2.39 10.18
N GLY A 83 1.98 2.58 9.48
CA GLY A 83 1.00 3.61 9.81
C GLY A 83 1.21 4.95 9.13
N ARG A 84 1.83 4.98 7.94
CA ARG A 84 2.05 6.22 7.17
C ARG A 84 0.78 7.07 7.08
N PHE A 85 -0.36 6.46 6.77
CA PHE A 85 -1.65 7.14 6.69
C PHE A 85 -2.52 6.89 7.93
N ALA A 86 -2.57 5.65 8.44
CA ALA A 86 -3.39 5.35 9.61
C ALA A 86 -3.15 6.27 10.83
N LEU A 87 -1.89 6.51 11.21
CA LEU A 87 -1.56 7.31 12.39
C LEU A 87 -1.97 8.78 12.26
N PRO A 88 -1.63 9.51 11.18
CA PRO A 88 -2.10 10.89 11.02
C PRO A 88 -3.62 11.00 10.89
N LEU A 89 -4.29 10.04 10.24
CA LEU A 89 -5.75 10.06 10.11
C LEU A 89 -6.46 9.74 11.42
N ALA A 90 -5.86 8.91 12.29
CA ALA A 90 -6.37 8.64 13.63
C ALA A 90 -6.35 9.86 14.56
N LEU A 91 -5.62 10.93 14.20
CA LEU A 91 -5.68 12.22 14.89
C LEU A 91 -6.96 13.01 14.57
N ILE A 92 -7.72 12.61 13.54
CA ILE A 92 -8.93 13.31 13.04
C ILE A 92 -10.16 12.41 13.14
N ALA A 93 -10.07 11.18 12.65
CA ALA A 93 -11.14 10.19 12.68
C ALA A 93 -11.48 9.77 14.12
N ARG A 94 -12.64 9.13 14.32
CA ARG A 94 -12.92 8.45 15.59
C ARG A 94 -12.01 7.25 15.77
N GLU A 95 -11.81 6.49 14.70
CA GLU A 95 -11.06 5.23 14.73
C GLU A 95 -10.51 4.91 13.34
N VAL A 96 -9.32 4.31 13.29
CA VAL A 96 -8.75 3.73 12.08
C VAL A 96 -8.40 2.27 12.35
N ILE A 97 -9.08 1.37 11.66
CA ILE A 97 -8.85 -0.08 11.72
C ILE A 97 -7.77 -0.42 10.70
N CYS A 98 -6.68 -0.99 11.18
CA CYS A 98 -5.52 -1.34 10.35
C CYS A 98 -5.51 -2.84 10.04
N VAL A 99 -5.38 -3.20 8.75
CA VAL A 99 -5.19 -4.59 8.32
C VAL A 99 -3.77 -4.73 7.76
N GLU A 100 -2.88 -5.34 8.54
CA GLU A 100 -1.48 -5.54 8.19
C GLU A 100 -1.02 -6.95 8.61
N PRO A 101 -0.57 -7.80 7.68
CA PRO A 101 -0.10 -9.14 8.02
C PRO A 101 1.32 -9.19 8.61
N SER A 102 2.20 -8.23 8.32
CA SER A 102 3.61 -8.25 8.78
C SER A 102 3.71 -7.92 10.27
N PRO A 103 4.22 -8.85 11.11
CA PRO A 103 4.46 -8.59 12.53
C PRO A 103 5.40 -7.40 12.76
N SER A 104 6.47 -7.28 11.95
CA SER A 104 7.42 -6.18 12.07
C SER A 104 6.78 -4.83 11.72
N MET A 105 5.90 -4.77 10.72
CA MET A 105 5.18 -3.54 10.39
C MET A 105 4.13 -3.17 11.45
N ILE A 106 3.43 -4.16 12.01
CA ILE A 106 2.54 -3.96 13.17
C ILE A 106 3.32 -3.39 14.37
N ALA A 107 4.55 -3.85 14.61
CA ALA A 107 5.38 -3.34 15.70
C ALA A 107 5.69 -1.84 15.52
N VAL A 108 6.07 -1.44 14.30
CA VAL A 108 6.32 -0.01 13.95
C VAL A 108 5.05 0.82 14.12
N LEU A 109 3.90 0.33 13.63
CA LEU A 109 2.61 1.00 13.79
C LEU A 109 2.28 1.23 15.28
N ARG A 110 2.42 0.19 16.11
CA ARG A 110 2.14 0.25 17.55
C ARG A 110 3.07 1.19 18.31
N GLU A 111 4.31 1.33 17.84
CA GLU A 111 5.24 2.30 18.42
C GLU A 111 4.79 3.74 18.13
N GLY A 112 4.37 4.01 16.88
CA GLY A 112 3.86 5.32 16.47
C GLY A 112 2.50 5.71 17.05
N MET A 113 1.79 4.78 17.70
CA MET A 113 0.56 5.06 18.46
C MET A 113 0.80 5.74 19.83
N ARG A 114 2.04 5.74 20.31
CA ARG A 114 2.42 6.32 21.60
C ARG A 114 2.70 7.81 21.48
#